data_AF-A0A9P5NXZ4-F1
#
_entry.id   AF-A0A9P5NXZ4-F1
#
_cell.length_a   1.000
_cell.length_b   1.000
_cell.length_c   1.000
_cell.angle_alpha   90.00
_cell.angle_beta   90.00
_cell.angle_gamma   90.00
#
_symmetry.space_group_name_H-M   'P 1'
#
loop_
_entity.id
_entity.type
_entity.pdbx_description
1 polymer ?
#
loop_
_entity_poly.entity_id
_entity_poly.type
_entity_poly.pdbx_seq_one_letter_code
_entity_poly.pdbx_strand_id
1 'polypeptide(L)'
;MDLLKVQFISQICHPSKASVLIVSTSIRFPRNCRTLLCFISTSCALMKSWNFFERASRLEECVLGRIIPQSDNPSYPLPKTRITLSSLKTLEIEVLFGVATGFLFDHLILPSLLDFVYTRTEDSFPITADELISFFMRSQCMVQTLRLTVFEDSLTASKLIRILERQPSIKSLSLSSTAIDWTTAGCIDNKFFQRFKTKSKPSVFLPNLQDLQISARRAFSWESFADRLESLWSRMKDTESNITWETRYLSSALQSLQTPL
;
A
#
# COMPACT_ATOMS: atom_id res chain seq x y z
N MET A 1 -10.64 27.79 -8.33
CA MET A 1 -11.02 26.66 -7.44
C MET A 1 -9.76 26.32 -6.69
N ASP A 2 -9.59 26.87 -5.51
CA ASP A 2 -8.27 26.93 -4.87
C ASP A 2 -7.99 25.62 -4.13
N LEU A 3 -6.98 24.91 -4.62
CA LEU A 3 -6.46 23.69 -4.00
C LEU A 3 -5.71 24.08 -2.73
N LEU A 4 -6.32 23.81 -1.58
CA LEU A 4 -5.64 23.89 -0.29
C LEU A 4 -4.67 22.71 -0.20
N LYS A 5 -3.46 22.91 -0.72
CA LYS A 5 -2.30 22.04 -0.43
C LYS A 5 -1.82 22.41 0.96
N VAL A 6 -2.27 21.69 1.97
CA VAL A 6 -1.79 21.86 3.34
C VAL A 6 -0.43 21.18 3.43
N GLN A 7 0.62 21.90 3.02
CA GLN A 7 2.00 21.45 3.11
C GLN A 7 2.59 22.01 4.41
N PHE A 8 2.89 21.13 5.37
CA PHE A 8 3.51 21.52 6.63
C PHE A 8 5.04 21.55 6.49
N ILE A 9 5.63 22.70 6.81
CA ILE A 9 7.09 22.88 6.87
C ILE A 9 7.57 22.37 8.23
N SER A 10 8.40 21.34 8.24
CA SER A 10 9.19 20.97 9.43
C SER A 10 10.41 21.89 9.51
N GLN A 11 10.50 22.74 10.55
CA GLN A 11 11.76 23.41 10.87
C GLN A 11 12.64 22.44 11.68
N ILE A 12 13.78 22.07 11.09
CA ILE A 12 14.84 21.30 11.76
C ILE A 12 15.67 22.31 12.57
N CYS A 13 15.67 22.20 13.90
CA CYS A 13 16.68 22.85 14.73
C CYS A 13 17.83 21.87 15.01
N HIS A 14 19.05 22.42 14.98
CA HIS A 14 20.36 21.76 15.04
C HIS A 14 20.52 20.76 16.22
N PRO A 15 21.39 19.73 16.11
CA PRO A 15 21.41 18.59 17.00
C PRO A 15 22.42 18.80 18.14
N SER A 16 21.94 19.06 19.35
CA SER A 16 22.65 18.59 20.55
C SER A 16 21.66 18.45 21.70
N LYS A 17 21.58 17.22 22.24
CA LYS A 17 20.75 16.74 23.36
C LYS A 17 19.31 16.35 23.00
N ALA A 18 18.98 15.12 23.43
CA ALA A 18 17.77 14.38 23.15
C ALA A 18 16.51 15.25 23.24
N SER A 19 15.85 15.43 22.11
CA SER A 19 14.60 16.17 21.99
C SER A 19 13.62 15.31 21.20
N VAL A 20 12.60 14.78 21.88
CA VAL A 20 11.45 14.16 21.23
C VAL A 20 10.66 15.28 20.56
N LEU A 21 10.78 15.38 19.24
CA LEU A 21 10.00 16.31 18.43
C LEU A 21 8.56 15.78 18.31
N ILE A 22 7.66 16.22 19.18
CA ILE A 22 6.22 16.01 19.00
C ILE A 22 5.70 17.15 18.12
N VAL A 23 5.66 16.93 16.81
CA VAL A 23 4.84 17.77 15.92
C VAL A 23 3.39 17.35 16.12
N SER A 24 2.73 17.93 17.12
CA SER A 24 1.27 17.92 17.19
C SER A 24 0.77 19.13 16.42
N THR A 25 0.59 18.99 15.11
CA THR A 25 -0.16 19.99 14.36
C THR A 25 -1.63 19.86 14.73
N SER A 26 -2.09 20.73 15.64
CA SER A 26 -3.50 21.01 15.81
C SER A 26 -3.99 21.66 14.52
N ILE A 27 -4.51 20.85 13.60
CA ILE A 27 -5.17 21.37 12.41
C ILE A 27 -6.47 22.01 12.88
N ARG A 28 -6.46 23.34 13.07
CA ARG A 28 -7.70 24.10 13.24
C ARG A 28 -8.37 24.17 11.87
N PHE A 29 -9.37 23.31 11.66
CA PHE A 29 -10.25 23.42 10.51
C PHE A 29 -11.06 24.72 10.62
N PRO A 30 -11.04 25.61 9.61
CA PRO A 30 -12.09 26.60 9.47
C PRO A 30 -13.42 25.84 9.39
N ARG A 31 -14.45 26.29 10.13
CA ARG A 31 -15.77 25.61 10.21
C ARG A 31 -16.43 25.32 8.84
N ASN A 32 -15.89 25.87 7.73
CA ASN A 32 -16.41 25.75 6.36
C ASN A 32 -15.45 25.11 5.33
N CYS A 33 -14.30 24.56 5.71
CA CYS A 33 -13.43 23.85 4.75
C CYS A 33 -14.01 22.47 4.39
N ARG A 34 -14.78 22.41 3.30
CA ARG A 34 -15.46 21.19 2.80
C ARG A 34 -14.60 20.28 1.93
N THR A 35 -13.31 20.58 1.74
CA THR A 35 -12.44 19.78 0.86
C THR A 35 -11.07 19.61 1.49
N LEU A 36 -10.83 18.45 2.10
CA LEU A 36 -9.50 18.01 2.50
C LEU A 36 -9.13 16.88 1.57
N LEU A 37 -8.05 17.06 0.81
CA LEU A 37 -7.58 16.06 -0.13
C LEU A 37 -6.50 15.17 0.48
N CYS A 38 -5.71 15.70 1.42
CA CYS A 38 -4.58 15.00 2.01
C CYS A 38 -4.54 15.21 3.54
N PHE A 39 -4.28 14.14 4.28
CA PHE A 39 -4.03 14.15 5.72
C PHE A 39 -2.69 13.49 6.00
N ILE A 40 -1.78 14.21 6.65
CA ILE A 40 -0.47 13.68 7.06
C ILE A 40 -0.35 13.91 8.55
N SER A 41 -0.16 12.82 9.29
CA SER A 41 0.17 12.86 10.72
C SER A 41 1.49 12.15 10.92
N THR A 42 2.49 12.81 11.48
CA THR A 42 3.80 12.21 11.76
C THR A 42 3.87 11.53 13.13
N SER A 43 2.84 11.72 13.97
CA SER A 43 2.62 11.02 15.22
C SER A 43 1.15 11.19 15.59
N CYS A 44 0.40 10.10 15.58
CA CYS A 44 -1.03 10.13 15.88
C CYS A 44 -1.36 9.08 16.94
N ALA A 45 -2.07 9.52 17.98
CA ALA A 45 -2.88 8.59 18.75
C ALA A 45 -4.07 8.23 17.86
N LEU A 46 -4.14 6.97 17.40
CA LEU A 46 -5.11 6.51 16.40
C LEU A 46 -6.57 6.82 16.78
N MET A 47 -6.85 6.91 18.08
CA MET A 47 -8.18 7.30 18.56
C MET A 47 -8.58 8.74 18.19
N LYS A 48 -7.62 9.67 18.12
CA LYS A 48 -7.90 11.06 17.76
C LYS A 48 -8.22 11.22 16.28
N SER A 49 -7.76 10.32 15.42
CA SER A 49 -8.05 10.38 13.99
C SER A 49 -9.46 9.88 13.64
N TRP A 50 -10.18 9.20 14.54
CA TRP A 50 -11.55 8.75 14.25
C TRP A 50 -12.52 9.87 13.98
N ASN A 51 -12.57 10.86 14.87
CA ASN A 51 -13.40 12.07 14.67
C ASN A 51 -13.04 12.83 13.39
N PHE A 52 -11.77 12.72 12.96
CA PHE A 52 -11.33 13.31 11.70
C PHE A 52 -11.87 12.51 10.51
N PHE A 53 -11.72 11.19 10.49
CA PHE A 53 -12.22 10.34 9.41
C PHE A 53 -13.74 10.46 9.24
N GLU A 54 -14.50 10.54 10.33
CA GLU A 54 -15.96 10.77 10.27
C GLU A 54 -16.35 12.06 9.55
N ARG A 55 -15.49 13.08 9.58
CA ARG A 55 -15.74 14.40 8.99
C ARG A 55 -15.09 14.59 7.62
N ALA A 56 -14.16 13.71 7.25
CA ALA A 56 -13.31 13.85 6.07
C ALA A 56 -13.76 12.91 4.93
N SER A 57 -15.05 12.95 4.56
CA SER A 57 -15.61 12.07 3.52
C SER A 57 -15.00 12.24 2.12
N ARG A 58 -14.34 13.38 1.86
CA ARG A 58 -13.66 13.71 0.60
C ARG A 58 -12.14 13.53 0.65
N LEU A 59 -11.62 12.92 1.71
CA LEU A 59 -10.19 12.63 1.86
C LEU A 59 -9.74 11.70 0.74
N GLU A 60 -8.71 12.08 -0.03
CA GLU A 60 -8.16 11.28 -1.12
C GLU A 60 -6.86 10.57 -0.72
N GLU A 61 -6.07 11.19 0.15
CA GLU A 61 -4.78 10.67 0.62
C GLU A 61 -4.68 10.76 2.15
N CYS A 62 -4.19 9.71 2.78
CA CYS A 62 -3.99 9.64 4.22
C CYS A 62 -2.66 8.97 4.55
N VAL A 63 -1.79 9.68 5.27
CA VAL A 63 -0.52 9.18 5.78
C VAL A 63 -0.57 9.22 7.31
N LEU A 64 -0.58 8.05 7.92
CA LEU A 64 -0.53 7.83 9.36
C LEU A 64 0.88 7.40 9.75
N GLY A 65 1.75 8.39 9.88
CA GLY A 65 3.10 8.25 10.39
C GLY A 65 3.13 8.04 11.90
N ARG A 66 4.00 7.13 12.33
CA ARG A 66 4.31 6.84 13.74
C ARG A 66 3.08 6.71 14.63
N ILE A 67 2.22 5.75 14.31
CA ILE A 67 1.10 5.42 15.20
C ILE A 67 1.70 4.93 16.52
N ILE A 68 1.36 5.60 17.61
CA ILE A 68 1.81 5.28 18.97
C ILE A 68 0.70 4.62 19.77
N PRO A 69 1.04 3.77 20.76
CA PRO A 69 0.06 3.20 21.67
C PRO A 69 -0.73 4.31 22.34
N GLN A 70 -2.01 4.03 22.58
CA GLN A 70 -2.78 4.85 23.49
C GLN A 70 -2.09 4.75 24.85
N SER A 71 -1.57 5.87 25.37
CA SER A 71 -1.23 5.95 26.79
C SER A 71 -2.48 5.62 27.60
N ASP A 72 -2.32 5.06 28.79
CA ASP A 72 -3.36 4.43 29.65
C ASP A 72 -4.62 5.25 29.98
N ASN A 73 -4.86 6.37 29.31
CA ASN A 73 -6.07 7.15 29.38
C ASN A 73 -7.22 6.47 28.60
N PRO A 74 -8.20 5.86 29.29
CA PRO A 74 -9.26 5.05 28.69
C PRO A 74 -10.37 5.87 27.99
N SER A 75 -10.17 7.17 27.78
CA SER A 75 -11.26 8.11 27.50
C SER A 75 -11.71 8.24 26.05
N TYR A 76 -11.06 7.57 25.09
CA TYR A 76 -11.52 7.62 23.70
C TYR A 76 -12.29 6.35 23.33
N PRO A 77 -13.61 6.43 23.17
CA PRO A 77 -14.39 5.28 22.73
C PRO A 77 -14.00 4.92 21.30
N LEU A 78 -13.87 3.62 21.02
CA LEU A 78 -13.80 3.11 19.66
C LEU A 78 -15.06 3.55 18.89
N PRO A 79 -14.93 3.85 17.58
CA PRO A 79 -16.09 4.22 16.78
C PRO A 79 -17.08 3.05 16.79
N LYS A 80 -18.34 3.34 17.15
CA LYS A 80 -19.41 2.34 17.24
C LYS A 80 -19.80 1.76 15.88
N THR A 81 -19.51 2.52 14.83
CA THR A 81 -19.84 2.21 13.45
C THR A 81 -18.57 2.24 12.61
N ARG A 82 -18.55 1.43 11.55
CA ARG A 82 -17.48 1.51 10.56
C ARG A 82 -17.53 2.86 9.83
N ILE A 83 -16.36 3.42 9.55
CA ILE A 83 -16.18 4.68 8.86
C ILE A 83 -15.83 4.37 7.41
N THR A 84 -16.65 4.87 6.50
CA THR A 84 -16.44 4.72 5.06
C THR A 84 -15.80 5.98 4.50
N LEU A 85 -14.62 5.85 3.89
CA LEU A 85 -13.93 6.94 3.20
C LEU A 85 -13.94 6.66 1.70
N SER A 86 -15.05 6.99 1.04
CA SER A 86 -15.30 6.65 -0.36
C SER A 86 -14.39 7.35 -1.36
N SER A 87 -13.74 8.44 -0.97
CA SER A 87 -12.81 9.17 -1.85
C SER A 87 -11.34 8.78 -1.63
N LEU A 88 -11.03 7.99 -0.59
CA LEU A 88 -9.65 7.70 -0.23
C LEU A 88 -9.02 6.74 -1.22
N LYS A 89 -8.01 7.22 -1.96
CA LYS A 89 -7.25 6.49 -2.97
C LYS A 89 -5.92 5.99 -2.41
N THR A 90 -5.31 6.73 -1.50
CA THR A 90 -3.99 6.40 -0.96
C THR A 90 -4.04 6.34 0.56
N LEU A 91 -3.59 5.21 1.11
CA LEU A 91 -3.42 5.01 2.54
C LEU A 91 -2.00 4.51 2.82
N GLU A 92 -1.27 5.30 3.60
CA GLU A 92 0.03 4.94 4.13
C GLU A 92 -0.03 4.87 5.65
N ILE A 93 0.47 3.78 6.21
CA ILE A 93 0.50 3.53 7.64
C ILE A 93 1.93 3.14 8.03
N GLU A 94 2.49 3.89 8.96
CA GLU A 94 3.76 3.58 9.62
C GLU A 94 3.47 3.32 11.11
N VAL A 95 3.68 2.09 11.54
CA VAL A 95 3.38 1.66 12.91
C VAL A 95 4.67 1.62 13.72
N LEU A 96 4.66 2.31 14.85
CA LEU A 96 5.71 2.22 15.86
C LEU A 96 5.27 1.36 17.05
N PHE A 97 6.24 0.77 17.74
CA PHE A 97 6.20 0.13 19.07
C PHE A 97 4.81 -0.21 19.64
N GLY A 98 4.49 -1.50 19.79
CA GLY A 98 3.40 -1.98 20.64
C GLY A 98 1.96 -1.64 20.20
N VAL A 99 1.72 -1.13 18.99
CA VAL A 99 0.36 -0.88 18.49
C VAL A 99 -0.16 -2.04 17.68
N ALA A 100 -1.30 -2.61 18.08
CA ALA A 100 -2.07 -3.52 17.26
C ALA A 100 -2.88 -2.71 16.23
N THR A 101 -2.64 -2.90 14.93
CA THR A 101 -3.37 -2.17 13.88
C THR A 101 -4.64 -2.86 13.41
N GLY A 102 -4.91 -4.09 13.85
CA GLY A 102 -6.13 -4.85 13.47
C GLY A 102 -7.42 -4.04 13.62
N PHE A 103 -7.56 -3.34 14.76
CA PHE A 103 -8.74 -2.52 15.02
C PHE A 103 -8.89 -1.35 14.03
N LEU A 104 -7.79 -0.80 13.50
CA LEU A 104 -7.84 0.25 12.48
C LEU A 104 -8.57 -0.27 11.24
N PHE A 105 -8.12 -1.43 10.78
CA PHE A 105 -8.65 -2.06 9.59
C PHE A 105 -10.10 -2.47 9.78
N ASP A 106 -10.47 -3.01 10.94
CA ASP A 106 -11.84 -3.45 11.25
C ASP A 106 -12.90 -2.34 11.18
N HIS A 107 -12.48 -1.10 11.43
CA HIS A 107 -13.38 0.06 11.46
C HIS A 107 -13.37 0.88 10.17
N LEU A 108 -12.48 0.59 9.21
CA LEU A 108 -12.41 1.31 7.95
C LEU A 108 -13.03 0.51 6.78
N ILE A 109 -13.71 1.23 5.89
CA ILE A 109 -14.17 0.75 4.58
C ILE A 109 -13.70 1.74 3.52
N LEU A 110 -12.78 1.30 2.65
CA LEU A 110 -12.06 2.18 1.72
C LEU A 110 -12.27 1.72 0.27
N PRO A 111 -13.48 1.90 -0.30
CA PRO A 111 -13.83 1.27 -1.59
C PRO A 111 -13.04 1.79 -2.79
N SER A 112 -12.52 3.02 -2.70
CA SER A 112 -11.73 3.64 -3.77
C SER A 112 -10.22 3.49 -3.57
N LEU A 113 -9.77 2.66 -2.62
CA LEU A 113 -8.34 2.52 -2.31
C LEU A 113 -7.59 1.89 -3.49
N LEU A 114 -6.56 2.59 -3.97
CA LEU A 114 -5.69 2.19 -5.07
C LEU A 114 -4.27 1.92 -4.59
N ASP A 115 -3.76 2.73 -3.65
CA ASP A 115 -2.40 2.65 -3.15
C ASP A 115 -2.41 2.35 -1.64
N PHE A 116 -1.81 1.23 -1.27
CA PHE A 116 -1.69 0.81 0.12
C PHE A 116 -0.22 0.61 0.50
N VAL A 117 0.22 1.36 1.50
CA VAL A 117 1.57 1.27 2.06
C VAL A 117 1.46 0.94 3.54
N TYR A 118 2.09 -0.15 3.95
CA TYR A 118 2.19 -0.55 5.34
C TYR A 118 3.65 -0.75 5.73
N THR A 119 4.13 0.07 6.65
CA THR A 119 5.48 0.04 7.18
C THR A 119 5.45 -0.29 8.66
N ARG A 120 6.21 -1.32 9.03
CA ARG A 120 6.35 -1.80 10.41
C ARG A 120 7.75 -1.50 10.92
N THR A 121 7.90 -1.20 12.22
CA THR A 121 9.20 -1.22 12.94
C THR A 121 9.30 -2.43 13.88
N GLU A 122 10.52 -2.78 14.32
CA GLU A 122 10.87 -4.08 14.96
C GLU A 122 9.92 -4.48 16.10
N ASP A 123 9.47 -3.50 16.89
CA ASP A 123 8.72 -3.74 18.12
C ASP A 123 7.20 -3.53 18.02
N SER A 124 6.63 -3.37 16.82
CA SER A 124 5.18 -3.25 16.69
C SER A 124 4.51 -4.62 16.66
N PHE A 125 3.22 -4.70 17.03
CA PHE A 125 2.47 -5.93 16.78
C PHE A 125 2.34 -6.17 15.27
N PRO A 126 2.50 -7.42 14.82
CA PRO A 126 2.33 -7.73 13.42
C PRO A 126 0.87 -7.61 12.99
N ILE A 127 0.67 -7.07 11.80
CA ILE A 127 -0.58 -7.26 11.08
C ILE A 127 -0.64 -8.71 10.58
N THR A 128 -1.76 -9.37 10.82
CA THR A 128 -2.00 -10.72 10.32
C THR A 128 -2.48 -10.67 8.87
N ALA A 129 -2.24 -11.74 8.13
CA ALA A 129 -2.76 -11.85 6.77
C ALA A 129 -4.30 -11.87 6.74
N ASP A 130 -4.95 -12.44 7.75
CA ASP A 130 -6.41 -12.51 7.82
C ASP A 130 -7.04 -11.14 8.07
N GLU A 131 -6.38 -10.25 8.83
CA GLU A 131 -6.80 -8.84 8.98
C GLU A 131 -6.73 -8.08 7.66
N LEU A 132 -5.61 -8.20 6.91
CA LEU A 132 -5.47 -7.57 5.58
C LEU A 132 -6.48 -8.11 4.57
N ILE A 133 -6.65 -9.44 4.52
CA ILE A 133 -7.63 -10.07 3.63
C ILE A 133 -9.04 -9.58 3.99
N SER A 134 -9.40 -9.58 5.27
CA SER A 134 -10.72 -9.11 5.72
C SER A 134 -10.94 -7.65 5.38
N PHE A 135 -9.92 -6.82 5.53
CA PHE A 135 -9.94 -5.41 5.16
C PHE A 135 -10.18 -5.19 3.67
N PHE A 136 -9.41 -5.84 2.81
CA PHE A 136 -9.56 -5.70 1.36
C PHE A 136 -10.90 -6.24 0.87
N MET A 137 -11.33 -7.40 1.37
CA MET A 137 -12.61 -8.00 1.00
C MET A 137 -13.79 -7.13 1.44
N ARG A 138 -13.75 -6.59 2.66
CA ARG A 138 -14.79 -5.69 3.19
C ARG A 138 -14.83 -4.35 2.44
N SER A 139 -13.66 -3.81 2.13
CA SER A 139 -13.56 -2.55 1.38
C SER A 139 -13.94 -2.73 -0.09
N GLN A 140 -13.87 -3.95 -0.63
CA GLN A 140 -14.05 -4.24 -2.06
C GLN A 140 -13.15 -3.37 -2.95
N CYS A 141 -12.00 -2.97 -2.42
CA CYS A 141 -11.05 -2.13 -3.13
C CYS A 141 -10.24 -2.93 -4.15
N MET A 142 -9.79 -2.24 -5.20
CA MET A 142 -8.95 -2.80 -6.25
C MET A 142 -7.54 -2.19 -6.14
N VAL A 143 -6.77 -2.62 -5.14
CA VAL A 143 -5.43 -2.08 -4.90
C VAL A 143 -4.56 -2.35 -6.14
N GLN A 144 -3.93 -1.29 -6.65
CA GLN A 144 -3.01 -1.32 -7.78
C GLN A 144 -1.56 -1.28 -7.31
N THR A 145 -1.27 -0.55 -6.24
CA THR A 145 0.06 -0.46 -5.62
C THR A 145 0.01 -1.01 -4.20
N LEU A 146 0.78 -2.06 -3.94
CA LEU A 146 0.93 -2.64 -2.62
C LEU A 146 2.39 -2.56 -2.18
N ARG A 147 2.66 -1.86 -1.09
CA ARG A 147 3.98 -1.81 -0.46
C ARG A 147 3.91 -2.31 0.98
N LEU A 148 4.66 -3.37 1.27
CA LEU A 148 4.74 -3.96 2.60
C LEU A 148 6.19 -3.96 3.07
N THR A 149 6.45 -3.24 4.15
CA THR A 149 7.71 -3.32 4.90
C THR A 149 7.40 -4.04 6.20
N VAL A 150 7.72 -5.34 6.26
CA VAL A 150 7.27 -6.24 7.33
C VAL A 150 8.41 -7.12 7.84
N PHE A 151 8.35 -7.46 9.13
CA PHE A 151 9.26 -8.42 9.76
C PHE A 151 8.77 -9.86 9.57
N GLU A 152 9.74 -10.75 9.36
CA GLU A 152 9.56 -12.10 8.83
C GLU A 152 8.70 -13.01 9.70
N ASP A 153 8.72 -12.84 11.01
CA ASP A 153 8.08 -13.77 11.96
C ASP A 153 6.55 -13.84 11.80
N SER A 154 5.94 -12.83 11.19
CA SER A 154 4.48 -12.70 11.12
C SER A 154 3.86 -13.16 9.81
N LEU A 155 4.57 -12.92 8.70
CA LEU A 155 4.04 -13.04 7.36
C LEU A 155 4.81 -14.07 6.56
N THR A 156 4.56 -15.35 6.78
CA THR A 156 5.14 -16.42 5.93
C THR A 156 4.78 -16.24 4.45
N ALA A 157 5.56 -16.81 3.53
CA ALA A 157 5.25 -16.79 2.09
C ALA A 157 3.83 -17.27 1.75
N SER A 158 3.34 -18.34 2.38
CA SER A 158 1.96 -18.83 2.17
C SER A 158 0.90 -17.78 2.55
N LYS A 159 1.12 -17.05 3.65
CA LYS A 159 0.23 -15.96 4.09
C LYS A 159 0.27 -14.79 3.12
N LEU A 160 1.46 -14.40 2.65
CA LEU A 160 1.61 -13.36 1.64
C LEU A 160 0.91 -13.72 0.32
N ILE A 161 1.09 -14.96 -0.16
CA ILE A 161 0.39 -15.47 -1.34
C ILE A 161 -1.13 -15.34 -1.17
N ARG A 162 -1.67 -15.74 -0.01
CA ARG A 162 -3.12 -15.62 0.28
C ARG A 162 -3.62 -14.17 0.19
N ILE A 163 -2.83 -13.19 0.63
CA ILE A 163 -3.18 -11.77 0.50
C ILE A 163 -3.22 -11.37 -0.98
N LEU A 164 -2.16 -11.72 -1.72
CA LEU A 164 -1.99 -11.33 -3.12
C LEU A 164 -3.01 -11.99 -4.06
N GLU A 165 -3.46 -13.21 -3.75
CA GLU A 165 -4.54 -13.89 -4.49
C GLU A 165 -5.88 -13.16 -4.40
N ARG A 166 -6.09 -12.34 -3.36
CA ARG A 166 -7.30 -11.53 -3.20
C ARG A 166 -7.22 -10.19 -3.91
N GLN A 167 -6.06 -9.85 -4.48
CA GLN A 167 -5.80 -8.55 -5.11
C GLN A 167 -5.24 -8.73 -6.53
N PRO A 168 -6.03 -9.25 -7.49
CA PRO A 168 -5.59 -9.47 -8.87
C PRO A 168 -5.35 -8.17 -9.66
N SER A 169 -5.78 -7.02 -9.12
CA SER A 169 -5.59 -5.68 -9.69
C SER A 169 -4.18 -5.11 -9.49
N ILE A 170 -3.34 -5.74 -8.66
CA ILE A 170 -2.00 -5.24 -8.36
C ILE A 170 -1.16 -5.15 -9.64
N LYS A 171 -0.63 -3.96 -9.87
CA LYS A 171 0.34 -3.62 -10.93
C LYS A 171 1.73 -3.42 -10.36
N SER A 172 1.84 -2.86 -9.15
CA SER A 172 3.11 -2.58 -8.49
C SER A 172 3.15 -3.23 -7.12
N LEU A 173 4.13 -4.10 -6.89
CA LEU A 173 4.36 -4.80 -5.64
C LEU A 173 5.76 -4.50 -5.11
N SER A 174 5.83 -3.91 -3.91
CA SER A 174 7.09 -3.68 -3.20
C SER A 174 7.07 -4.44 -1.88
N LEU A 175 8.04 -5.32 -1.68
CA LEU A 175 8.18 -6.13 -0.49
C LEU A 175 9.56 -5.88 0.12
N SER A 176 9.56 -5.40 1.35
CA SER A 176 10.78 -5.11 2.10
C SER A 176 10.77 -5.87 3.43
N SER A 177 11.87 -6.57 3.71
CA SER A 177 12.15 -7.19 5.00
C SER A 177 13.26 -6.40 5.69
N THR A 178 12.98 -6.02 6.92
CA THR A 178 13.91 -5.32 7.82
C THR A 178 14.55 -6.28 8.84
N ALA A 179 14.26 -7.59 8.76
CA ALA A 179 14.83 -8.57 9.67
C ALA A 179 16.37 -8.58 9.61
N ILE A 180 16.99 -8.56 10.78
CA ILE A 180 18.46 -8.60 10.92
C ILE A 180 18.97 -10.03 10.73
N ASP A 181 18.18 -11.03 11.13
CA ASP A 181 18.56 -12.43 11.21
C ASP A 181 18.29 -13.21 9.92
N TRP A 182 19.21 -14.12 9.59
CA TRP A 182 19.25 -14.83 8.29
C TRP A 182 18.58 -16.22 8.34
N THR A 183 18.08 -16.63 9.51
CA THR A 183 17.69 -18.02 9.79
C THR A 183 16.19 -18.25 9.75
N THR A 184 15.38 -17.20 9.78
CA THR A 184 13.92 -17.29 9.76
C THR A 184 13.40 -17.42 8.33
N ALA A 185 12.38 -18.26 8.15
CA ALA A 185 11.73 -18.44 6.87
C ALA A 185 10.97 -17.17 6.49
N GLY A 186 11.61 -16.29 5.72
CA GLY A 186 11.07 -15.01 5.31
C GLY A 186 9.77 -15.11 4.50
N CYS A 187 9.10 -13.97 4.38
CA CYS A 187 7.90 -13.82 3.55
C CYS A 187 8.15 -14.06 2.05
N ILE A 188 9.44 -14.05 1.64
CA ILE A 188 9.91 -14.21 0.27
C ILE A 188 10.83 -15.43 0.22
N ASP A 189 10.23 -16.60 -0.07
CA ASP A 189 10.93 -17.87 -0.21
C ASP A 189 10.73 -18.45 -1.63
N ASN A 190 11.26 -19.64 -1.88
CA ASN A 190 11.06 -20.33 -3.16
C ASN A 190 9.58 -20.64 -3.45
N LYS A 191 8.72 -20.84 -2.44
CA LYS A 191 7.28 -21.09 -2.64
C LYS A 191 6.57 -19.87 -3.21
N PHE A 192 6.95 -18.67 -2.76
CA PHE A 192 6.49 -17.41 -3.34
C PHE A 192 6.74 -17.35 -4.85
N PHE A 193 7.96 -17.64 -5.30
CA PHE A 193 8.31 -17.64 -6.72
C PHE A 193 7.67 -18.80 -7.50
N GLN A 194 7.56 -19.98 -6.90
CA GLN A 194 6.88 -21.12 -7.51
C GLN A 194 5.40 -20.86 -7.80
N ARG A 195 4.73 -20.03 -6.98
CA ARG A 195 3.33 -19.67 -7.23
C ARG A 195 3.13 -19.01 -8.60
N PHE A 196 4.08 -18.21 -9.05
CA PHE A 196 4.06 -17.63 -10.38
C PHE A 196 4.28 -18.62 -11.53
N LYS A 197 4.96 -19.75 -11.26
CA LYS A 197 5.20 -20.83 -12.25
C LYS A 197 3.99 -21.75 -12.41
N THR A 198 3.06 -21.74 -11.45
CA THR A 198 1.92 -22.66 -11.46
C THR A 198 0.98 -22.32 -12.62
N LYS A 199 0.98 -23.13 -13.68
CA LYS A 199 0.12 -22.99 -14.87
C LYS A 199 -1.34 -23.41 -14.62
N SER A 200 -1.83 -23.29 -13.39
CA SER A 200 -3.21 -23.66 -13.05
C SER A 200 -4.18 -22.66 -13.69
N LYS A 201 -4.82 -23.06 -14.80
CA LYS A 201 -6.03 -22.37 -15.27
C LYS A 201 -7.12 -22.50 -14.19
N PRO A 202 -7.91 -21.45 -13.90
CA PRO A 202 -7.94 -20.13 -14.52
C PRO A 202 -7.18 -19.02 -13.76
N SER A 203 -6.56 -19.28 -12.61
CA SER A 203 -5.98 -18.21 -11.78
C SER A 203 -4.51 -17.94 -12.15
N VAL A 204 -4.28 -16.99 -13.04
CA VAL A 204 -2.94 -16.38 -13.20
C VAL A 204 -2.66 -15.58 -11.92
N PHE A 205 -1.68 -16.00 -11.13
CA PHE A 205 -1.27 -15.28 -9.92
C PHE A 205 -0.68 -13.92 -10.31
N LEU A 206 -1.32 -12.84 -9.85
CA LEU A 206 -0.99 -11.44 -10.18
C LEU A 206 -0.85 -11.19 -11.68
N PRO A 207 -1.96 -11.28 -12.45
CA PRO A 207 -1.93 -11.22 -13.91
C PRO A 207 -1.44 -9.88 -14.44
N ASN A 208 -1.72 -8.80 -13.71
CA ASN A 208 -1.47 -7.42 -14.09
C ASN A 208 -0.15 -6.85 -13.53
N LEU A 209 0.68 -7.67 -12.88
CA LEU A 209 1.91 -7.21 -12.26
C LEU A 209 2.89 -6.71 -13.33
N GLN A 210 3.30 -5.44 -13.19
CA GLN A 210 4.24 -4.73 -14.05
C GLN A 210 5.54 -4.46 -13.29
N ASP A 211 5.44 -4.00 -12.04
CA ASP A 211 6.58 -3.67 -11.20
C ASP A 211 6.68 -4.63 -10.02
N LEU A 212 7.85 -5.24 -9.84
CA LEU A 212 8.18 -6.07 -8.69
C LEU A 212 9.48 -5.56 -8.06
N GLN A 213 9.36 -5.04 -6.84
CA GLN A 213 10.49 -4.63 -6.02
C GLN A 213 10.58 -5.54 -4.80
N ILE A 214 11.76 -6.11 -4.58
CA ILE A 214 12.05 -6.97 -3.44
C ILE A 214 13.31 -6.46 -2.77
N SER A 215 13.25 -6.24 -1.45
CA SER A 215 14.39 -5.87 -0.62
C SER A 215 14.39 -6.75 0.63
N ALA A 216 15.21 -7.80 0.66
CA ALA A 216 15.28 -8.72 1.79
C ALA A 216 16.71 -9.23 2.01
N ARG A 217 17.06 -9.55 3.25
CA ARG A 217 18.26 -10.33 3.58
C ARG A 217 17.92 -11.82 3.37
N ARG A 218 18.78 -12.56 2.67
CA ARG A 218 18.38 -13.69 1.80
C ARG A 218 17.74 -14.91 2.50
N ALA A 219 16.57 -15.34 1.99
CA ALA A 219 15.98 -16.68 2.17
C ALA A 219 15.66 -17.40 0.83
N PHE A 220 16.16 -16.92 -0.32
CA PHE A 220 15.87 -17.48 -1.65
C PHE A 220 17.09 -17.59 -2.56
N SER A 221 17.00 -18.44 -3.59
CA SER A 221 18.08 -18.71 -4.57
C SER A 221 18.06 -17.72 -5.74
N TRP A 222 19.24 -17.27 -6.23
CA TRP A 222 19.29 -16.36 -7.40
C TRP A 222 18.77 -17.03 -8.66
N GLU A 223 18.93 -18.35 -8.76
CA GLU A 223 18.45 -19.17 -9.88
C GLU A 223 16.92 -19.09 -9.97
N SER A 224 16.22 -19.23 -8.83
CA SER A 224 14.75 -19.12 -8.78
C SER A 224 14.26 -17.72 -9.19
N PHE A 225 15.04 -16.68 -8.87
CA PHE A 225 14.75 -15.30 -9.26
C PHE A 225 15.05 -15.04 -10.75
N ALA A 226 16.18 -15.53 -11.26
CA ALA A 226 16.58 -15.40 -12.66
C ALA A 226 15.57 -16.09 -13.59
N ASP A 227 15.17 -17.32 -13.28
CA ASP A 227 14.10 -18.04 -13.99
C ASP A 227 12.82 -17.20 -14.10
N ARG A 228 12.53 -16.38 -13.08
CA ARG A 228 11.33 -15.54 -13.06
C ARG A 228 11.48 -14.31 -13.94
N LEU A 229 12.64 -13.65 -13.92
CA LEU A 229 12.91 -12.52 -14.81
C LEU A 229 12.73 -12.93 -16.28
N GLU A 230 13.23 -14.11 -16.66
CA GLU A 230 13.04 -14.65 -18.01
C GLU A 230 11.56 -14.89 -18.36
N SER A 231 10.80 -15.43 -17.41
CA SER A 231 9.35 -15.64 -17.57
C SER A 231 8.57 -14.33 -17.72
N LEU A 232 8.94 -13.28 -16.97
CA LEU A 232 8.33 -11.95 -17.09
C LEU A 232 8.70 -11.27 -18.40
N TRP A 233 9.98 -11.31 -18.78
CA TRP A 233 10.44 -10.75 -20.05
C TRP A 233 9.77 -11.40 -21.26
N SER A 234 9.58 -12.71 -21.24
CA SER A 234 8.87 -13.41 -22.31
C SER A 234 7.43 -12.89 -22.47
N ARG A 235 6.70 -12.70 -21.36
CA ARG A 235 5.32 -12.17 -21.39
C ARG A 235 5.23 -10.75 -21.93
N MET A 236 6.22 -9.90 -21.63
CA MET A 236 6.22 -8.52 -22.13
C MET A 236 6.45 -8.46 -23.65
N LYS A 237 7.34 -9.31 -24.18
CA LYS A 237 7.57 -9.43 -25.64
C LYS A 237 6.31 -9.87 -26.41
N ASP A 238 5.53 -10.78 -25.83
CA ASP A 238 4.26 -11.21 -26.42
C ASP A 238 3.20 -10.09 -26.46
N THR A 239 3.32 -9.11 -25.56
CA THR A 239 2.42 -7.95 -25.52
C THR A 239 2.81 -6.91 -26.57
N GLU A 240 4.10 -6.62 -26.75
CA GLU A 240 4.60 -5.67 -27.77
C GLU A 240 4.39 -6.16 -29.21
N SER A 241 4.55 -7.45 -29.47
CA SER A 241 4.29 -8.06 -30.77
C SER A 241 2.81 -8.00 -31.19
N ASN A 242 1.89 -7.81 -30.23
CA ASN A 242 0.48 -7.57 -30.52
C ASN A 242 0.12 -6.09 -30.74
N ILE A 243 1.00 -5.14 -30.40
CA ILE A 243 0.75 -3.70 -30.59
C ILE A 243 1.20 -3.23 -32.01
N THR A 244 1.98 -4.04 -32.72
CA THR A 244 2.62 -3.66 -34.00
C THR A 244 1.74 -3.81 -35.25
N TRP A 245 0.48 -4.26 -35.15
CA TRP A 245 -0.42 -4.35 -36.31
C TRP A 245 -1.51 -3.26 -36.37
N GLU A 246 -1.89 -2.60 -35.27
CA GLU A 246 -2.89 -1.52 -35.31
C GLU A 246 -2.35 -0.18 -35.83
N THR A 247 -1.05 0.08 -35.71
CA THR A 247 -0.43 1.28 -36.30
C THR A 247 -0.28 1.23 -37.82
N ARG A 248 -0.52 0.08 -38.47
CA ARG A 248 -0.60 0.00 -39.95
C ARG A 248 -1.96 0.41 -40.53
N TYR A 249 -3.02 0.46 -39.72
CA TYR A 249 -4.34 0.92 -40.18
C TYR A 249 -4.50 2.45 -40.17
N LEU A 250 -3.72 3.17 -39.35
CA LEU A 250 -3.73 4.64 -39.37
C LEU A 250 -2.82 5.24 -40.45
N SER A 251 -1.81 4.49 -40.93
CA SER A 251 -0.98 4.90 -42.07
C SER A 251 -1.73 4.83 -43.41
N SER A 252 -2.70 3.92 -43.55
CA SER A 252 -3.50 3.78 -44.77
C SER A 252 -4.63 4.82 -44.86
N ALA A 253 -5.19 5.26 -43.72
CA ALA A 253 -6.19 6.34 -43.68
C ALA A 253 -5.61 7.75 -43.93
N LEU A 254 -4.32 7.97 -43.66
CA LEU A 254 -3.65 9.24 -43.92
C LEU A 254 -3.13 9.39 -45.35
N GLN A 255 -2.95 8.28 -46.10
CA GLN A 255 -2.59 8.33 -47.52
C GLN A 255 -3.77 8.66 -48.44
N SER A 256 -5.02 8.46 -48.00
CA SER A 256 -6.22 8.86 -48.78
C SER A 256 -6.57 10.35 -48.70
N LEU A 257 -5.90 11.13 -47.86
CA LEU A 257 -6.12 12.58 -47.69
C LEU A 257 -5.12 13.46 -48.45
N GLN A 258 -4.21 12.87 -49.22
CA GLN A 258 -3.28 13.58 -50.09
C GLN A 258 -3.64 13.35 -51.56
N THR A 259 -4.80 13.84 -51.99
CA THR A 259 -5.07 14.08 -53.41
C THR A 259 -5.04 15.59 -53.66
N PRO A 260 -4.12 16.10 -54.50
CA PRO A 260 -4.07 17.52 -54.83
C PRO A 260 -5.19 17.88 -55.81
N LEU A 261 -5.87 19.01 -55.54
CA LEU A 261 -6.76 19.72 -56.46
C LEU A 261 -5.96 20.40 -57.57
#